data_AF-H0T432-F1
#
_entry.id   AF-H0T432-F1
#
_cell.length_a   1.000
_cell.length_b   1.000
_cell.length_c   1.000
_cell.angle_alpha   90.00
_cell.angle_beta   90.00
_cell.angle_gamma   90.00
#
_symmetry.space_group_name_H-M   'P 1'
#
loop_
_entity.id
_entity.type
_entity.pdbx_description
1 polymer ?
#
loop_
_entity_poly.entity_id
_entity_poly.type
_entity_poly.pdbx_seq_one_letter_code
_entity_poly.pdbx_strand_id
1 'polypeptide(L)'
;MTSKPSSVAASSIVLSTTVPARVLRHDPQYGMSTLFFADGELRVPMVDAAVDAGVSVTIEARDVSIALSRPMDVSITNRLPGRIEEILPLDPPYVRVTFDLGSTKLHALVTLESVERLALEPDLSAWAMIKSVAIGPGAVRPSELPRPRRWPASDSGDR
;
A
#
# COMPACT_ATOMS: atom_id res chain seq x y z
N MET A 1 -48.36 -12.87 9.46
CA MET A 1 -47.54 -12.49 8.30
C MET A 1 -47.22 -11.01 8.41
N THR A 2 -46.10 -10.65 9.01
CA THR A 2 -45.49 -9.31 8.91
C THR A 2 -43.99 -9.51 9.05
N SER A 3 -43.31 -9.48 7.91
CA SER A 3 -41.87 -9.63 7.77
C SER A 3 -41.13 -8.45 8.41
N LYS A 4 -40.18 -8.77 9.29
CA LYS A 4 -39.12 -7.82 9.71
C LYS A 4 -38.35 -7.35 8.46
N PRO A 5 -38.00 -6.06 8.33
CA PRO A 5 -37.03 -5.65 7.32
C PRO A 5 -35.66 -6.20 7.72
N SER A 6 -35.04 -6.94 6.80
CA SER A 6 -33.65 -7.39 6.90
C SER A 6 -32.74 -6.17 6.94
N SER A 7 -32.06 -6.00 8.08
CA SER A 7 -30.93 -5.09 8.25
C SER A 7 -29.82 -5.54 7.31
N VAL A 8 -29.52 -4.73 6.28
CA VAL A 8 -28.24 -4.80 5.58
C VAL A 8 -27.20 -4.39 6.62
N ALA A 9 -26.39 -5.34 7.08
CA ALA A 9 -25.32 -5.08 8.02
C ALA A 9 -24.48 -3.92 7.49
N ALA A 10 -24.36 -2.84 8.28
CA ALA A 10 -23.45 -1.75 8.00
C ALA A 10 -22.03 -2.34 7.95
N SER A 11 -21.51 -2.57 6.75
CA SER A 11 -20.16 -3.04 6.53
C SER A 11 -19.21 -2.01 7.13
N SER A 12 -18.38 -2.44 8.08
CA SER A 12 -17.36 -1.59 8.68
C SER A 12 -16.45 -1.04 7.59
N ILE A 13 -16.37 0.28 7.46
CA ILE A 13 -15.47 0.93 6.51
C ILE A 13 -14.04 0.62 6.91
N VAL A 14 -13.31 -0.07 6.03
CA VAL A 14 -11.89 -0.35 6.22
C VAL A 14 -11.07 0.87 5.79
N LEU A 15 -10.20 1.35 6.68
CA LEU A 15 -9.33 2.51 6.45
C LEU A 15 -7.85 2.15 6.50
N SER A 16 -7.52 0.88 6.31
CA SER A 16 -6.15 0.41 6.17
C SER A 16 -6.05 -0.71 5.16
N THR A 17 -4.88 -0.84 4.54
CA THR A 17 -4.58 -1.90 3.58
C THR A 17 -3.44 -2.73 4.14
N THR A 18 -3.64 -4.05 4.22
CA THR A 18 -2.59 -4.99 4.61
C THR A 18 -1.99 -5.64 3.37
N VAL A 19 -0.69 -5.42 3.16
CA VAL A 19 0.05 -5.84 1.98
C VAL A 19 1.05 -6.95 2.36
N PRO A 20 0.92 -8.17 1.82
CA PRO A 20 1.96 -9.18 1.95
C PRO A 20 3.19 -8.77 1.15
N ALA A 21 4.36 -8.82 1.77
CA ALA A 21 5.63 -8.42 1.17
C ALA A 21 6.79 -9.31 1.64
N ARG A 22 7.94 -9.17 0.99
CA ARG A 22 9.18 -9.85 1.36
C ARG A 22 10.30 -8.85 1.54
N VAL A 23 11.15 -9.06 2.55
CA VAL A 23 12.37 -8.27 2.71
C VAL A 23 13.32 -8.57 1.56
N LEU A 24 13.54 -7.59 0.68
CA LEU A 24 14.45 -7.73 -0.47
C LEU A 24 15.88 -7.37 -0.08
N ARG A 25 16.06 -6.28 0.68
CA ARG A 25 17.37 -5.82 1.16
C ARG A 25 17.22 -4.85 2.32
N HIS A 26 18.29 -4.76 3.10
CA HIS A 26 18.50 -3.67 4.06
C HIS A 26 19.55 -2.71 3.51
N ASP A 27 19.39 -1.43 3.85
CA ASP A 27 20.33 -0.35 3.58
C ASP A 27 20.73 0.29 4.92
N PRO A 28 21.80 -0.22 5.56
CA PRO A 28 22.23 0.24 6.87
C PRO A 28 22.67 1.70 6.89
N GLN A 29 23.16 2.22 5.77
CA GLN A 29 23.63 3.62 5.68
C GLN A 29 22.49 4.61 5.98
N TYR A 30 21.27 4.28 5.55
CA TYR A 30 20.10 5.12 5.76
C TYR A 30 19.16 4.60 6.84
N GLY A 31 19.44 3.43 7.43
CA GLY A 31 18.51 2.80 8.38
C GLY A 31 17.19 2.38 7.71
N MET A 32 17.26 1.88 6.47
CA MET A 32 16.08 1.58 5.65
C MET A 32 16.05 0.12 5.21
N SER A 33 14.85 -0.37 4.90
CA SER A 33 14.62 -1.64 4.21
C SER A 33 13.86 -1.42 2.92
N THR A 34 14.08 -2.29 1.95
CA THR A 34 13.23 -2.41 0.76
C THR A 34 12.46 -3.71 0.84
N LEU A 35 11.13 -3.60 0.74
CA LEU A 35 10.21 -4.71 0.72
C LEU A 35 9.67 -4.88 -0.70
N PHE A 36 9.61 -6.10 -1.19
CA PHE A 36 9.00 -6.45 -2.47
C PHE A 36 7.59 -7.01 -2.25
N PHE A 37 6.60 -6.48 -2.95
CA PHE A 37 5.22 -6.95 -2.93
C PHE A 37 4.70 -7.12 -4.35
N ALA A 38 3.45 -7.56 -4.52
CA ALA A 38 2.88 -7.92 -5.82
C ALA A 38 2.99 -6.81 -6.88
N ASP A 39 2.85 -5.54 -6.48
CA ASP A 39 2.79 -4.40 -7.41
C ASP A 39 4.02 -3.48 -7.34
N GLY A 40 5.13 -3.94 -6.72
CA GLY A 40 6.41 -3.23 -6.77
C GLY A 40 7.25 -3.31 -5.48
N GLU A 41 7.94 -2.21 -5.17
CA GLU A 41 8.78 -2.06 -3.99
C GLU A 41 8.22 -1.01 -3.01
N LEU A 42 8.37 -1.28 -1.72
CA LEU A 42 8.13 -0.34 -0.63
C LEU A 42 9.45 -0.07 0.11
N ARG A 43 9.83 1.20 0.19
CA ARG A 43 10.89 1.67 1.10
C ARG A 43 10.29 2.02 2.45
N VAL A 44 10.83 1.41 3.49
CA VAL A 44 10.38 1.54 4.89
C VAL A 44 11.58 1.71 5.81
N PRO A 45 11.42 2.27 7.02
CA PRO A 45 12.42 2.21 8.07
C PRO A 45 12.91 0.77 8.30
N MET A 46 14.12 0.62 8.83
CA MET A 46 14.72 -0.68 9.11
C MET A 46 13.73 -1.62 9.81
N VAL A 47 13.60 -2.85 9.28
CA VAL A 47 12.69 -3.86 9.83
C VAL A 47 13.53 -4.95 10.49
N ASP A 48 13.04 -5.47 11.61
CA ASP A 48 13.68 -6.58 12.32
C ASP A 48 13.24 -7.93 11.72
N ALA A 49 13.64 -8.17 10.47
CA ALA A 49 13.38 -9.41 9.75
C ALA A 49 14.48 -9.64 8.72
N ALA A 50 14.97 -10.87 8.60
CA ALA A 50 16.03 -11.19 7.66
C ALA A 50 15.62 -10.96 6.20
N VAL A 51 16.61 -10.72 5.32
CA VAL A 51 16.41 -10.78 3.86
C VAL A 51 15.78 -12.13 3.49
N ASP A 52 14.90 -12.11 2.49
CA ASP A 52 14.01 -13.19 2.07
C ASP A 52 12.90 -13.54 3.08
N ALA A 53 12.79 -12.90 4.26
CA ALA A 53 11.68 -13.16 5.17
C ALA A 53 10.35 -12.59 4.63
N GLY A 54 9.26 -13.33 4.85
CA GLY A 54 7.90 -12.85 4.60
C GLY A 54 7.46 -11.88 5.68
N VAL A 55 6.84 -10.78 5.28
CA VAL A 55 6.27 -9.77 6.16
C VAL A 55 4.90 -9.33 5.66
N SER A 56 4.11 -8.75 6.55
CA SER A 56 2.83 -8.13 6.28
C SER A 56 2.93 -6.65 6.66
N VAL A 57 2.54 -5.76 5.75
CA VAL A 57 2.68 -4.31 5.90
C VAL A 57 1.29 -3.68 5.95
N THR A 58 0.94 -3.07 7.07
CA THR A 58 -0.29 -2.28 7.20
C THR A 58 -0.03 -0.83 6.78
N ILE A 59 -0.80 -0.34 5.82
CA ILE A 59 -0.76 1.04 5.35
C ILE A 59 -2.09 1.69 5.74
N GLU A 60 -2.02 2.71 6.59
CA GLU A 60 -3.20 3.48 7.00
C GLU A 60 -3.61 4.45 5.87
N ALA A 61 -4.92 4.53 5.59
CA ALA A 61 -5.43 5.34 4.48
C ALA A 61 -5.12 6.83 4.65
N ARG A 62 -5.06 7.33 5.89
CA ARG A 62 -4.67 8.72 6.21
C ARG A 62 -3.22 9.06 5.83
N ASP A 63 -2.37 8.05 5.66
CA ASP A 63 -0.96 8.20 5.33
C ASP A 63 -0.70 8.04 3.81
N VAL A 64 -1.76 7.85 3.02
CA VAL A 64 -1.74 7.79 1.56
C VAL A 64 -2.22 9.12 0.98
N SER A 65 -1.34 9.79 0.24
CA SER A 65 -1.67 10.99 -0.54
C SER A 65 -1.85 10.65 -2.02
N ILE A 66 -2.52 11.52 -2.77
CA ILE A 66 -2.80 11.34 -4.21
C ILE A 66 -2.11 12.43 -5.01
N ALA A 67 -1.50 12.07 -6.14
CA ALA A 67 -1.02 13.01 -7.15
C ALA A 67 -1.46 12.57 -8.56
N LEU A 68 -1.83 13.54 -9.41
CA LEU A 68 -2.26 13.26 -10.78
C LEU A 68 -1.08 12.99 -11.74
N SER A 69 0.09 13.51 -11.42
CA SER A 69 1.33 13.27 -12.16
C SER A 69 2.38 12.67 -11.25
N ARG A 70 3.39 12.03 -11.84
CA ARG A 70 4.51 11.48 -11.06
C ARG A 70 5.24 12.64 -10.37
N PRO A 71 5.17 12.75 -9.04
CA PRO A 71 5.84 13.83 -8.34
C PRO A 71 7.34 13.56 -8.37
N MET A 72 8.15 14.57 -8.65
CA MET A 72 9.61 14.45 -8.68
C MET A 72 10.23 15.07 -7.43
N ASP A 73 9.86 16.31 -7.11
CA ASP A 73 10.44 17.12 -6.03
C ASP A 73 9.65 17.01 -4.72
N VAL A 74 9.52 15.80 -4.21
CA VAL A 74 8.85 15.53 -2.92
C VAL A 74 9.68 14.61 -2.04
N SER A 75 9.57 14.76 -0.73
CA SER A 75 10.22 13.86 0.24
C SER A 75 9.53 12.49 0.37
N ILE A 76 8.36 12.31 -0.25
CA ILE A 76 7.64 11.04 -0.25
C ILE A 76 8.37 10.05 -1.16
N THR A 77 8.86 8.97 -0.56
CA THR A 77 9.68 7.95 -1.22
C THR A 77 8.85 6.92 -2.00
N ASN A 78 7.76 6.43 -1.42
CA ASN A 78 6.92 5.44 -2.08
C ASN A 78 5.92 6.16 -2.97
N ARG A 79 6.03 5.92 -4.29
CA ARG A 79 5.20 6.51 -5.32
C ARG A 79 4.73 5.36 -6.20
N LEU A 80 3.50 4.92 -5.98
CA LEU A 80 2.92 3.75 -6.62
C LEU A 80 1.94 4.22 -7.69
N PRO A 81 2.17 3.94 -8.98
CA PRO A 81 1.20 4.24 -10.02
C PRO A 81 0.00 3.31 -9.86
N GLY A 82 -1.19 3.83 -10.14
CA GLY A 82 -2.41 3.04 -10.09
C GLY A 82 -3.58 3.78 -10.74
N ARG A 83 -4.77 3.22 -10.56
CA ARG A 83 -6.02 3.79 -11.06
C ARG A 83 -7.01 3.95 -9.90
N ILE A 84 -7.77 5.03 -9.89
CA ILE A 84 -8.85 5.19 -8.92
C ILE A 84 -9.98 4.24 -9.30
N GLU A 85 -10.33 3.32 -8.40
CA GLU A 85 -11.44 2.37 -8.59
C GLU A 85 -12.74 2.88 -7.99
N GLU A 86 -12.67 3.48 -6.79
CA GLU A 86 -13.85 3.91 -6.04
C GLU A 86 -13.55 5.23 -5.33
N ILE A 87 -14.54 6.11 -5.28
CA ILE A 87 -14.55 7.29 -4.42
C ILE A 87 -15.82 7.20 -3.55
N LEU A 88 -15.63 6.94 -2.26
CA LEU A 88 -16.71 6.83 -1.28
C LEU A 88 -16.69 8.05 -0.34
N PRO A 89 -17.66 8.97 -0.46
CA PRO A 89 -17.86 10.01 0.54
C PRO A 89 -18.18 9.40 1.91
N LEU A 90 -17.53 9.92 2.96
CA LEU A 90 -17.80 9.59 4.36
C LEU A 90 -18.43 10.81 5.04
N ASP A 91 -18.41 10.83 6.37
CA ASP A 91 -18.74 12.05 7.11
C ASP A 91 -17.75 13.17 6.74
N PRO A 92 -18.23 14.37 6.35
CA PRO A 92 -17.37 15.49 6.02
C PRO A 92 -16.36 15.79 7.15
N PRO A 93 -15.09 16.08 6.81
CA PRO A 93 -14.58 16.39 5.47
C PRO A 93 -14.09 15.17 4.68
N TYR A 94 -14.30 13.94 5.16
CA TYR A 94 -13.56 12.77 4.71
C TYR A 94 -14.16 12.09 3.48
N VAL A 95 -13.27 11.61 2.60
CA VAL A 95 -13.59 10.77 1.44
C VAL A 95 -12.57 9.64 1.38
N ARG A 96 -13.05 8.39 1.28
CA ARG A 96 -12.19 7.24 1.04
C ARG A 96 -12.06 7.02 -0.46
N VAL A 97 -10.84 7.05 -0.96
CA VAL A 97 -10.51 6.71 -2.35
C VAL A 97 -9.85 5.34 -2.37
N THR A 98 -10.35 4.42 -3.19
CA THR A 98 -9.73 3.11 -3.43
C THR A 98 -8.88 3.18 -4.68
N PHE A 99 -7.59 2.90 -4.55
CA PHE A 99 -6.63 2.74 -5.63
C PHE A 99 -6.49 1.27 -5.99
N ASP A 100 -6.63 0.99 -7.28
CA ASP A 100 -6.21 -0.25 -7.90
C ASP A 100 -4.75 -0.15 -8.34
N LEU A 101 -3.86 -0.88 -7.66
CA LEU A 101 -2.46 -1.02 -8.06
C LEU A 101 -2.23 -2.21 -9.00
N GLY A 102 -3.27 -3.01 -9.28
CA GLY A 102 -3.19 -4.28 -9.98
C GLY A 102 -3.65 -5.42 -9.09
N SER A 103 -2.73 -5.98 -8.29
CA SER A 103 -3.02 -7.07 -7.35
C SER A 103 -3.54 -6.55 -6.00
N THR A 104 -3.15 -5.33 -5.63
CA THR A 104 -3.47 -4.71 -4.34
C THR A 104 -4.47 -3.57 -4.49
N LYS A 105 -5.49 -3.54 -3.62
CA LYS A 105 -6.37 -2.40 -3.42
C LYS A 105 -5.89 -1.55 -2.24
N LEU A 106 -5.44 -0.34 -2.51
CA LEU A 106 -4.93 0.59 -1.52
C LEU A 106 -5.98 1.65 -1.20
N HIS A 107 -6.25 1.91 0.08
CA HIS A 107 -7.16 2.97 0.47
C HIS A 107 -6.41 4.26 0.79
N ALA A 108 -6.96 5.40 0.38
CA ALA A 108 -6.52 6.73 0.75
C ALA A 108 -7.68 7.48 1.40
N LEU A 109 -7.42 8.17 2.51
CA LEU A 109 -8.39 9.01 3.19
C LEU A 109 -8.02 10.47 2.89
N VAL A 110 -8.81 11.11 2.04
CA VAL A 110 -8.59 12.49 1.59
C VAL A 110 -9.76 13.38 1.98
N THR A 111 -9.61 14.69 1.77
CA THR A 111 -10.71 15.62 2.00
C THR A 111 -11.59 15.75 0.76
N LEU A 112 -12.88 16.07 0.97
CA LEU A 112 -13.79 16.44 -0.13
C LEU A 112 -13.21 17.60 -0.97
N GLU A 113 -12.62 18.60 -0.32
CA GLU A 113 -11.92 19.71 -1.00
C GLU A 113 -10.81 19.21 -1.94
N SER A 114 -10.06 18.18 -1.54
CA SER A 114 -8.99 17.62 -2.39
C SER A 114 -9.54 16.84 -3.57
N VAL A 115 -10.66 16.13 -3.39
CA VAL A 115 -11.39 15.45 -4.47
C VAL A 115 -11.83 16.45 -5.52
N GLU A 116 -12.48 17.54 -5.09
CA GLU A 116 -12.97 18.60 -5.98
C GLU A 116 -11.82 19.35 -6.68
N ARG A 117 -10.81 19.78 -5.92
CA ARG A 117 -9.67 20.56 -6.45
C ARG A 117 -8.84 19.77 -7.47
N LEU A 118 -8.70 18.46 -7.28
CA LEU A 118 -7.96 17.59 -8.20
C LEU A 118 -8.86 16.95 -9.27
N ALA A 119 -10.18 17.23 -9.25
CA ALA A 119 -11.18 16.58 -10.09
C ALA A 119 -11.01 15.05 -10.11
N LEU A 120 -10.88 14.44 -8.93
CA LEU A 120 -10.72 12.99 -8.83
C LEU A 120 -12.00 12.29 -9.27
N GLU A 121 -11.85 11.29 -10.12
CA GLU A 121 -12.93 10.46 -10.63
C GLU A 121 -12.51 8.99 -10.71
N PRO A 122 -13.45 8.03 -10.65
CA PRO A 122 -13.17 6.64 -11.00
C PRO A 122 -12.53 6.53 -12.38
N ASP A 123 -11.71 5.49 -12.56
CA ASP A 123 -10.90 5.19 -13.74
C ASP A 123 -9.75 6.17 -14.06
N LEU A 124 -9.60 7.24 -13.28
CA LEU A 124 -8.47 8.16 -13.42
C LEU A 124 -7.15 7.49 -13.03
N SER A 125 -6.14 7.58 -13.90
CA SER A 125 -4.78 7.15 -13.58
C SER A 125 -4.08 8.19 -12.71
N ALA A 126 -3.52 7.76 -11.59
CA ALA A 126 -2.90 8.64 -10.60
C ALA A 126 -1.78 7.91 -9.83
N TRP A 127 -1.16 8.62 -8.90
CA TRP A 127 -0.08 8.12 -8.06
C TRP A 127 -0.52 8.13 -6.59
N ALA A 128 -0.46 6.96 -5.95
CA ALA A 128 -0.55 6.84 -4.52
C ALA A 128 0.82 7.07 -3.87
N MET A 129 0.86 7.93 -2.88
CA MET A 129 2.07 8.45 -2.27
C MET A 129 2.10 8.14 -0.78
N ILE A 130 3.13 7.41 -0.32
CA ILE A 130 3.24 7.00 1.09
C ILE A 130 4.61 7.40 1.63
N LYS A 131 4.63 8.14 2.73
CA LYS A 131 5.89 8.42 3.44
C LYS A 131 6.40 7.15 4.08
N SER A 132 7.68 6.83 3.89
CA SER A 132 8.28 5.65 4.52
C SER A 132 8.09 5.63 6.04
N VAL A 133 8.21 6.79 6.70
CA VAL A 133 8.03 6.92 8.16
C VAL A 133 6.62 6.60 8.66
N ALA A 134 5.60 6.62 7.79
CA ALA A 134 4.26 6.18 8.16
C ALA A 134 4.17 4.64 8.29
N ILE A 135 5.05 3.91 7.60
CA ILE A 135 5.17 2.46 7.70
C ILE A 135 6.19 2.13 8.81
N GLY A 136 5.79 2.37 10.06
CA GLY A 136 6.65 2.15 11.22
C GLY A 136 6.82 0.68 11.61
N PRO A 137 7.63 0.38 12.65
CA PRO A 137 7.81 -0.98 13.17
C PRO A 137 6.47 -1.63 13.59
N GLY A 138 5.50 -0.82 14.01
CA GLY A 138 4.14 -1.25 14.33
C GLY A 138 3.29 -1.66 13.11
N ALA A 139 3.69 -1.29 11.90
CA ALA A 139 2.97 -1.59 10.67
C ALA A 139 3.50 -2.84 9.96
N VAL A 140 4.76 -3.24 10.23
CA VAL A 140 5.37 -4.43 9.62
C VAL A 140 5.34 -5.58 10.61
N ARG A 141 4.79 -6.73 10.20
CA ARG A 141 4.71 -7.95 11.01
C ARG A 141 5.30 -9.13 10.25
N PRO A 142 5.90 -10.12 10.92
CA PRO A 142 6.26 -11.39 10.27
C PRO A 142 5.03 -12.03 9.61
N SER A 143 5.23 -12.66 8.46
CA SER A 143 4.18 -13.38 7.72
C SER A 143 4.72 -14.71 7.20
N GLU A 144 3.89 -15.75 7.20
CA GLU A 144 4.22 -17.10 6.72
C GLU A 144 4.24 -17.21 5.18
N LEU A 145 4.53 -16.12 4.46
CA LEU A 145 4.60 -16.16 3.01
C LEU A 145 5.58 -17.26 2.55
N PRO A 146 5.16 -18.15 1.62
CA PRO A 146 6.00 -19.24 1.14
C PRO A 146 7.37 -18.72 0.72
N ARG A 147 8.45 -19.36 1.17
CA ARG A 147 9.79 -18.96 0.74
C ARG A 147 9.91 -19.18 -0.77
N PRO A 148 10.49 -18.24 -1.54
CA PRO A 148 10.73 -18.45 -2.96
C PRO A 148 11.61 -19.69 -3.08
N ARG A 149 11.24 -20.61 -3.97
CA ARG A 149 12.10 -21.75 -4.26
C ARG A 149 13.40 -21.18 -4.83
N ARG A 150 14.51 -21.34 -4.11
CA ARG A 150 15.83 -21.06 -4.68
C ARG A 150 16.01 -22.05 -5.83
N TRP A 151 16.03 -21.54 -7.06
CA TRP A 151 16.51 -22.34 -8.16
C TRP A 151 17.98 -22.66 -7.86
N PRO A 152 18.44 -23.92 -8.00
CA PRO A 152 19.86 -24.20 -7.93
C PRO A 152 20.54 -23.23 -8.90
N ALA A 153 21.41 -22.36 -8.40
CA ALA A 153 22.29 -21.63 -9.30
C ALA A 153 22.93 -22.69 -10.19
N SER A 154 22.86 -22.53 -11.50
CA SER A 154 23.62 -23.40 -12.38
C SER A 154 25.06 -23.24 -11.93
N ASP A 155 25.60 -24.26 -11.25
CA ASP A 155 27.04 -24.47 -11.19
C ASP A 155 27.45 -24.64 -12.66
N SER A 156 27.70 -23.52 -13.32
CA SER A 156 28.55 -23.45 -14.49
C SER A 156 29.95 -23.76 -13.97
N GLY A 157 30.17 -25.03 -13.68
CA GLY A 157 31.49 -25.61 -13.77
C GLY A 157 31.96 -25.39 -15.20
N ASP A 158 32.89 -24.46 -15.36
CA ASP A 158 33.77 -24.46 -16.51
C ASP A 158 35.20 -24.24 -16.01
N ARG A 159 35.88 -25.39 -15.87
CA ARG A 159 37.34 -25.67 -15.79
C ARG A 159 38.03 -25.60 -14.43
#